data_AF-A0AAV4I8W4-F1
#
_entry.id   AF-A0AAV4I8W4-F1
#
_cell.length_a   1.000
_cell.length_b   1.000
_cell.length_c   1.000
_cell.angle_alpha   90.00
_cell.angle_beta   90.00
_cell.angle_gamma   90.00
#
_symmetry.space_group_name_H-M   'P 1'
#
loop_
_entity.id
_entity.type
_entity.pdbx_description
1 polymer ?
#
loop_
_entity_poly.entity_id
_entity_poly.type
_entity_poly.pdbx_seq_one_letter_code
_entity_poly.pdbx_strand_id
1 'polypeptide(L)'
;VPKSLRPRAKKSTGGSRLNPSVGVKPSQESLAEKEEKKERKPTRDFFRDDTECYIMDAKSMGNLGRYLNHSCDPNVFVQNIFVDTHDLRFPWVTFWAGQYIRAGTELTWDYNYEVDSVPDRVLYCYCNSPICRGRLL
;
A
#
# COMPACT_ATOMS: atom_id res chain seq x y z
N VAL A 1 35.72 2.21 6.00
CA VAL A 1 34.92 2.60 4.81
C VAL A 1 35.19 1.60 3.70
N PRO A 2 34.18 0.83 3.28
CA PRO A 2 34.07 0.42 1.89
C PRO A 2 32.76 0.94 1.30
N LYS A 3 32.88 1.74 0.24
CA LYS A 3 31.77 2.16 -0.63
C LYS A 3 31.38 0.96 -1.48
N SER A 4 30.15 0.49 -1.40
CA SER A 4 29.57 -0.38 -2.43
C SER A 4 28.40 0.34 -3.12
N LEU A 5 28.38 0.16 -4.44
CA LEU A 5 27.74 1.02 -5.42
C LEU A 5 26.22 0.80 -5.47
N ARG A 6 25.46 1.89 -5.54
CA ARG A 6 24.02 1.84 -5.84
C ARG A 6 23.82 1.51 -7.32
N PRO A 7 22.97 0.53 -7.70
CA PRO A 7 22.58 0.37 -9.10
C PRO A 7 21.68 1.54 -9.54
N ARG A 8 22.05 2.14 -10.67
CA ARG A 8 21.38 3.29 -11.31
C ARG A 8 20.54 2.76 -12.47
N ALA A 9 19.21 2.72 -12.33
CA ALA A 9 18.32 2.38 -13.44
C ALA A 9 18.16 3.58 -14.40
N LYS A 10 18.40 3.36 -15.69
CA LYS A 10 18.15 4.33 -16.77
C LYS A 10 16.88 3.91 -17.55
N LYS A 11 16.07 4.88 -17.96
CA LYS A 11 14.86 4.70 -18.80
C LYS A 11 15.25 4.21 -20.20
N SER A 12 14.50 3.28 -20.79
CA SER A 12 14.57 3.02 -22.25
C SER A 12 13.33 3.56 -22.95
N THR A 13 13.61 4.35 -23.98
CA THR A 13 12.71 5.01 -24.93
C THR A 13 11.84 4.04 -25.73
N GLY A 14 10.62 4.48 -26.08
CA GLY A 14 9.64 3.67 -26.80
C GLY A 14 9.84 3.57 -28.31
N GLY A 15 9.17 2.56 -28.87
CA GLY A 15 8.45 2.58 -30.15
C GLY A 15 9.23 2.27 -31.43
N SER A 16 8.92 1.13 -32.07
CA SER A 16 8.61 1.03 -33.51
C SER A 16 7.94 -0.30 -33.86
N ARG A 17 6.91 -0.23 -34.71
CA ARG A 17 6.01 -1.32 -35.16
C ARG A 17 6.63 -2.12 -36.31
N LEU A 18 6.42 -3.44 -36.34
CA LEU A 18 6.33 -4.27 -37.56
C LEU A 18 5.42 -5.48 -37.32
N ASN A 19 4.52 -5.75 -38.27
CA ASN A 19 3.74 -6.99 -38.50
C ASN A 19 3.43 -7.00 -40.02
N PRO A 20 3.28 -8.14 -40.74
CA PRO A 20 2.25 -9.14 -40.38
C PRO A 20 2.44 -10.63 -40.83
N SER A 21 1.52 -11.46 -40.33
CA SER A 21 0.96 -12.71 -40.91
C SER A 21 1.74 -14.03 -40.78
N VAL A 22 1.24 -14.98 -39.99
CA VAL A 22 0.52 -16.20 -40.45
C VAL A 22 -0.33 -16.70 -39.28
N GLY A 23 -1.62 -16.91 -39.53
CA GLY A 23 -2.61 -17.25 -38.51
C GLY A 23 -2.77 -18.74 -38.25
N VAL A 24 -3.08 -19.05 -36.99
CA VAL A 24 -3.93 -20.18 -36.59
C VAL A 24 -4.91 -19.60 -35.58
N LYS A 25 -6.20 -19.62 -35.89
CA LYS A 25 -7.27 -19.23 -34.96
C LYS A 25 -7.84 -20.49 -34.31
N PRO A 26 -7.79 -20.65 -32.99
CA PRO A 26 -8.74 -21.51 -32.30
C PRO A 26 -10.04 -20.72 -32.06
N SER A 27 -11.14 -21.43 -32.23
CA SER A 27 -12.53 -21.02 -32.08
C SER A 27 -12.84 -20.36 -30.73
N GLN A 28 -13.78 -19.43 -30.78
CA GLN A 28 -14.30 -18.69 -29.63
C GLN A 28 -14.92 -19.63 -28.59
N GLU A 29 -14.41 -19.58 -27.37
CA GLU A 29 -15.26 -19.59 -26.18
C GLU A 29 -14.74 -18.49 -25.26
N SER A 30 -15.50 -17.39 -25.18
CA SER A 30 -15.32 -16.36 -24.18
C SER A 30 -15.73 -16.93 -22.83
N LEU A 31 -14.80 -17.61 -22.15
CA LEU A 31 -14.87 -17.71 -20.70
C LEU A 31 -14.47 -16.33 -20.18
N ALA A 32 -15.45 -15.43 -20.13
CA ALA A 32 -15.42 -14.34 -19.17
C ALA A 32 -15.41 -15.02 -17.80
N GLU A 33 -14.22 -15.36 -17.32
CA GLU A 33 -13.98 -15.64 -15.92
C GLU A 33 -14.48 -14.39 -15.20
N LYS A 34 -15.67 -14.50 -14.61
CA LYS A 34 -16.06 -13.60 -13.54
C LYS A 34 -14.99 -13.80 -12.50
N GLU A 35 -13.99 -12.93 -12.47
CA GLU A 35 -13.15 -12.77 -11.30
C GLU A 35 -14.10 -12.37 -10.17
N GLU A 36 -14.65 -13.36 -9.47
CA GLU A 36 -15.24 -13.14 -8.17
C GLU A 36 -14.15 -12.47 -7.36
N LYS A 37 -14.34 -11.18 -7.04
CA LYS A 37 -13.53 -10.47 -6.07
C LYS A 37 -13.69 -11.21 -4.74
N LYS A 38 -12.87 -12.23 -4.54
CA LYS A 38 -12.79 -12.95 -3.29
C LYS A 38 -12.39 -11.91 -2.24
N GLU A 39 -13.33 -11.61 -1.35
CA GLU A 39 -13.15 -10.64 -0.29
C GLU A 39 -11.87 -10.99 0.47
N ARG A 40 -10.87 -10.11 0.41
CA ARG A 40 -9.57 -10.35 1.00
C ARG A 40 -9.72 -10.21 2.51
N LYS A 41 -9.72 -11.34 3.21
CA LYS A 41 -9.70 -11.34 4.67
C LYS A 41 -8.41 -10.68 5.16
N PRO A 42 -8.48 -9.71 6.08
CA PRO A 42 -7.28 -9.14 6.69
C PRO A 42 -6.49 -10.22 7.41
N THR A 43 -5.16 -10.07 7.44
CA THR A 43 -4.27 -11.10 7.99
C THR A 43 -4.60 -11.46 9.44
N ARG A 44 -5.09 -10.49 10.22
CA ARG A 44 -5.51 -10.67 11.62
C ARG A 44 -6.60 -11.73 11.78
N ASP A 45 -7.53 -11.86 10.84
CA ASP A 45 -8.66 -12.80 10.96
C ASP A 45 -8.24 -14.28 10.87
N PHE A 46 -7.04 -14.55 10.37
CA PHE A 46 -6.47 -15.91 10.36
C PHE A 46 -5.97 -16.33 11.74
N PHE A 47 -5.69 -15.38 12.64
CA PHE A 47 -5.16 -15.59 13.98
C PHE A 47 -6.23 -15.16 14.99
N ARG A 48 -7.23 -16.04 15.20
CA ARG A 48 -8.50 -15.79 15.89
C ARG A 48 -8.40 -15.45 17.39
N ASP A 49 -7.21 -15.48 17.96
CA ASP A 49 -6.99 -15.22 19.38
C ASP A 49 -6.05 -14.01 19.47
N ASP A 50 -6.51 -12.92 20.12
CA ASP A 50 -5.76 -11.66 20.24
C ASP A 50 -4.38 -11.86 20.89
N THR A 51 -4.17 -13.00 21.55
CA THR A 51 -2.91 -13.50 22.10
C THR A 51 -1.80 -13.67 21.04
N GLU A 52 -2.16 -13.80 19.76
CA GLU A 52 -1.23 -14.04 18.65
C GLU A 52 -1.06 -12.82 17.73
N CYS A 53 -1.66 -11.66 18.07
CA CYS A 53 -1.56 -10.44 17.27
C CYS A 53 -0.42 -9.55 17.77
N TYR A 54 0.53 -9.26 16.88
CA TYR A 54 1.63 -8.33 17.16
C TYR A 54 1.32 -6.93 16.63
N ILE A 55 1.73 -5.90 17.37
CA ILE A 55 1.56 -4.49 17.00
C ILE A 55 2.95 -3.87 16.79
N MET A 56 3.11 -3.13 15.70
CA MET A 56 4.28 -2.30 15.46
C MET A 56 4.10 -0.94 16.15
N ASP A 57 4.90 -0.66 17.17
CA ASP A 57 4.94 0.66 17.83
C ASP A 57 6.21 1.43 17.42
N ALA A 58 6.02 2.54 16.70
CA ALA A 58 7.10 3.43 16.27
C ALA A 58 7.24 4.71 17.13
N LYS A 59 6.61 4.74 18.31
CA LYS A 59 6.58 5.90 19.19
C LYS A 59 7.97 6.31 19.66
N SER A 60 8.76 5.36 20.18
CA SER A 60 10.11 5.61 20.73
C SER A 60 11.23 5.37 19.73
N MET A 61 11.10 4.36 18.88
CA MET A 61 12.10 3.96 17.89
C MET A 61 11.42 3.64 16.56
N GLY A 62 11.96 4.12 15.45
CA GLY A 62 11.40 3.89 14.12
C GLY A 62 12.21 4.56 13.03
N ASN A 63 11.83 4.31 11.77
CA ASN A 63 12.42 4.97 10.60
C ASN A 63 11.63 6.23 10.22
N LEU A 64 11.89 6.80 9.03
CA LEU A 64 11.19 7.99 8.52
C LEU A 64 9.68 7.81 8.37
N GLY A 65 9.19 6.57 8.22
CA GLY A 65 7.77 6.26 8.04
C GLY A 65 6.89 6.74 9.20
N ARG A 66 7.46 6.85 10.42
CA ARG A 66 6.74 7.34 11.61
C ARG A 66 6.26 8.80 11.52
N TYR A 67 6.74 9.55 10.53
CA TYR A 67 6.39 10.95 10.33
C TYR A 67 5.39 11.15 9.18
N LEU A 68 4.95 10.08 8.50
CA LEU A 68 3.96 10.17 7.44
C LEU A 68 2.59 10.46 8.04
N ASN A 69 2.02 11.61 7.67
CA ASN A 69 0.73 12.06 8.16
C ASN A 69 -0.45 11.37 7.47
N HIS A 70 -1.63 11.56 8.07
CA HIS A 70 -2.88 11.13 7.48
C HIS A 70 -3.35 12.05 6.35
N SER A 71 -3.87 11.45 5.28
CA SER A 71 -4.79 12.11 4.35
C SER A 71 -5.99 11.22 4.04
N CYS A 72 -7.18 11.81 3.92
CA CYS A 72 -8.38 11.12 3.42
C CYS A 72 -8.32 10.88 1.90
N ASP A 73 -7.41 11.58 1.20
CA ASP A 73 -7.02 11.30 -0.19
C ASP A 73 -5.49 11.17 -0.25
N PRO A 74 -4.95 10.00 0.13
CA PRO A 74 -3.51 9.80 0.27
C PRO A 74 -2.81 9.56 -1.09
N ASN A 75 -1.51 9.84 -1.13
CA ASN A 75 -0.67 9.53 -2.29
C ASN A 75 0.17 8.25 -2.14
N VAL A 76 0.21 7.70 -0.93
CA VAL A 76 0.92 6.46 -0.58
C VAL A 76 -0.05 5.49 0.09
N PHE A 77 0.12 4.20 -0.17
CA PHE A 77 -0.61 3.11 0.49
C PHE A 77 0.35 2.10 1.13
N VAL A 78 -0.17 1.33 2.08
CA VAL A 78 0.59 0.31 2.81
C VAL A 78 0.45 -1.04 2.12
N GLN A 79 1.57 -1.73 1.92
CA GLN A 79 1.61 -3.10 1.42
C GLN A 79 2.45 -3.96 2.38
N ASN A 80 1.86 -5.07 2.81
CA ASN A 80 2.57 -6.11 3.54
C ASN A 80 3.41 -6.94 2.55
N ILE A 81 4.69 -7.11 2.85
CA ILE A 81 5.64 -7.89 2.06
C ILE A 81 6.28 -8.95 2.95
N PHE A 82 6.46 -10.14 2.41
CA PHE A 82 7.11 -11.27 3.08
C PHE A 82 8.44 -11.54 2.38
N VAL A 83 9.54 -11.25 3.06
CA VAL A 83 10.90 -11.38 2.49
C VAL A 83 11.56 -12.66 3.02
N ASP A 84 11.82 -12.70 4.32
CA ASP A 84 12.59 -13.78 4.96
C ASP A 84 11.72 -14.74 5.78
N THR A 85 10.42 -14.49 5.86
CA THR A 85 9.48 -15.27 6.69
C THR A 85 8.20 -15.56 5.92
N HIS A 86 7.69 -16.77 6.08
CA HIS A 86 6.34 -17.16 5.64
C HIS A 86 5.29 -16.99 6.74
N ASP A 87 5.70 -16.53 7.92
CA ASP A 87 4.79 -16.24 9.01
C ASP A 87 4.03 -14.94 8.72
N LEU A 88 2.71 -15.09 8.50
CA LEU A 88 1.84 -13.97 8.18
C LEU A 88 1.75 -12.94 9.32
N ARG A 89 2.17 -13.30 10.54
CA ARG A 89 2.21 -12.40 11.70
C ARG A 89 3.37 -11.40 11.64
N PHE A 90 4.39 -11.64 10.83
CA PHE A 90 5.60 -10.80 10.74
C PHE A 90 5.85 -10.25 9.33
N PRO A 91 4.89 -9.49 8.74
CA PRO A 91 5.13 -8.83 7.47
C PRO A 91 6.10 -7.66 7.61
N TRP A 92 6.84 -7.38 6.54
CA TRP A 92 7.44 -6.08 6.33
C TRP A 92 6.36 -5.10 5.89
N VAL A 93 6.09 -4.09 6.71
CA VAL A 93 5.17 -3.00 6.38
C VAL A 93 5.89 -2.01 5.48
N THR A 94 5.42 -1.88 4.24
CA THR A 94 6.07 -1.03 3.23
C THR A 94 5.11 0.00 2.67
N PHE A 95 5.64 1.17 2.34
CA PHE A 95 4.88 2.28 1.76
C PHE A 95 5.14 2.34 0.25
N TRP A 96 4.06 2.34 -0.54
CA TRP A 96 4.10 2.37 -2.00
C TRP A 96 3.35 3.58 -2.53
N ALA A 97 3.89 4.22 -3.57
CA ALA A 97 3.19 5.29 -4.25
C ALA A 97 2.01 4.72 -5.06
N GLY A 98 0.79 5.22 -4.80
CA GLY A 98 -0.40 4.89 -5.59
C GLY A 98 -0.54 5.72 -6.87
N GLN A 99 0.27 6.77 -6.98
CA GLN A 99 0.23 7.74 -8.07
C GLN A 99 1.61 8.38 -8.27
N TYR A 100 1.75 9.18 -9.33
CA TYR A 100 2.95 9.99 -9.52
C TYR A 100 3.01 11.11 -8.47
N ILE A 101 4.12 11.21 -7.74
CA ILE A 101 4.31 12.19 -6.67
C ILE A 101 5.41 13.18 -7.09
N ARG A 102 5.06 14.47 -7.14
CA ARG A 102 6.01 15.53 -7.49
C ARG A 102 6.97 15.78 -6.31
N ALA A 103 8.21 16.16 -6.62
CA ALA A 103 9.17 16.57 -5.60
C ALA A 103 8.62 17.74 -4.75
N GLY A 104 8.83 17.66 -3.43
CA GLY A 104 8.32 18.64 -2.47
C GLY A 104 6.86 18.40 -2.03
N THR A 105 6.15 17.42 -2.62
CA THR A 105 4.84 17.00 -2.13
C THR A 105 4.98 16.15 -0.87
N GLU A 106 4.20 16.45 0.17
CA GLU A 106 4.12 15.65 1.39
C GLU A 106 3.62 14.23 1.08
N LEU A 107 4.24 13.23 1.69
CA LEU A 107 3.80 11.84 1.61
C LEU A 107 2.77 11.57 2.71
N THR A 108 1.59 11.07 2.32
CA THR A 108 0.48 10.82 3.25
C THR A 108 -0.16 9.46 2.97
N TRP A 109 -0.69 8.83 4.01
CA TRP A 109 -1.39 7.55 3.92
C TRP A 109 -2.70 7.58 4.72
N ASP A 110 -3.64 6.67 4.44
CA ASP A 110 -4.85 6.55 5.25
C ASP A 110 -4.53 5.75 6.52
N TYR A 111 -4.67 6.37 7.69
CA TYR A 111 -4.46 5.71 8.97
C TYR A 111 -5.52 4.65 9.25
N ASN A 112 -6.62 4.68 8.49
CA ASN A 112 -7.76 3.79 8.63
C ASN A 112 -8.30 3.77 10.07
N TYR A 113 -8.23 4.92 10.74
CA TYR A 113 -8.88 5.11 12.03
C TYR A 113 -10.38 5.19 11.84
N GLU A 114 -11.08 4.55 12.77
CA GLU A 114 -12.52 4.66 12.92
C GLU A 114 -12.80 5.79 13.91
N VAL A 115 -13.68 6.71 13.52
CA VAL A 115 -14.10 7.83 14.36
C VAL A 115 -14.82 7.26 15.59
N ASP A 116 -14.57 7.85 16.76
CA ASP A 116 -15.12 7.42 18.05
C ASP A 116 -14.65 6.00 18.49
N SER A 117 -13.62 5.42 17.84
CA SER A 117 -13.02 4.13 18.24
C SER A 117 -12.26 4.18 19.57
N VAL A 118 -11.84 5.37 20.00
CA VAL A 118 -11.20 5.60 21.30
C VAL A 118 -12.10 6.51 22.13
N PRO A 119 -12.69 6.00 23.22
CA PRO A 119 -13.52 6.81 24.11
C PRO A 119 -12.78 8.06 24.60
N ASP A 120 -13.51 9.17 24.70
CA ASP A 120 -13.03 10.46 25.22
C ASP A 120 -11.84 11.08 24.48
N ARG A 121 -11.54 10.63 23.26
CA ARG A 121 -10.42 11.15 22.46
C ARG A 121 -10.92 11.67 21.12
N VAL A 122 -10.79 12.99 20.93
CA VAL A 122 -11.16 13.65 19.67
C VAL A 122 -9.90 14.18 18.99
N LEU A 123 -9.68 13.76 17.75
CA LEU A 123 -8.62 14.27 16.88
C LEU A 123 -9.21 14.74 15.56
N TYR A 124 -9.00 16.02 15.23
CA TYR A 124 -9.46 16.59 13.97
C TYR A 124 -8.50 16.28 12.82
N CYS A 125 -9.07 16.11 11.62
CA CYS A 125 -8.32 15.89 10.40
C CYS A 125 -8.09 17.22 9.67
N TYR A 126 -6.82 17.55 9.39
CA TYR A 126 -6.41 18.76 8.66
C TYR A 126 -5.75 18.46 7.31
N CYS A 127 -6.12 17.34 6.67
CA CYS A 127 -5.50 16.92 5.40
C CYS A 127 -5.86 17.79 4.19
N ASN A 128 -6.81 18.73 4.33
CA ASN A 128 -7.29 19.63 3.27
C ASN A 128 -7.85 18.94 2.01
N SER A 129 -8.09 17.63 2.05
CA SER A 129 -8.74 16.92 0.97
C SER A 129 -10.21 17.36 0.81
N PRO A 130 -10.75 17.51 -0.41
CA PRO A 130 -12.16 17.80 -0.63
C PRO A 130 -13.09 16.69 -0.13
N ILE A 131 -12.58 15.47 0.05
CA ILE A 131 -13.30 14.31 0.59
C ILE A 131 -12.91 14.01 2.04
N CYS A 132 -12.45 15.03 2.78
CA CYS A 132 -12.03 14.87 4.16
C CYS A 132 -13.17 14.41 5.09
N ARG A 133 -12.89 13.43 5.95
CA ARG A 133 -13.80 12.94 7.00
C ARG A 133 -13.99 13.92 8.17
N GLY A 134 -13.17 14.96 8.26
CA GLY A 134 -13.19 15.97 9.33
C GLY A 134 -12.59 15.51 10.67
N ARG A 135 -12.73 14.23 11.04
CA ARG A 135 -12.15 13.63 12.25
C ARG A 135 -11.30 12.40 11.93
N LEU A 136 -10.29 12.18 12.76
CA LEU A 136 -9.42 11.00 12.81
C LEU A 136 -9.86 10.04 13.92
N LEU A 137 -10.12 10.59 15.11
CA LEU A 137 -10.69 9.90 16.28
C LEU A 137 -11.84 10.76 16.81
#